data_AF-A0A090X729-F1
#
_entry.id   AF-A0A090X729-F1
#
_cell.length_a   1.000
_cell.length_b   1.000
_cell.length_c   1.000
_cell.angle_alpha   90.00
_cell.angle_beta   90.00
_cell.angle_gamma   90.00
#
_symmetry.space_group_name_H-M   'P 1'
#
loop_
_entity.id
_entity.type
_entity.pdbx_description
1 polymer ?
#
loop_
_entity_poly.entity_id
_entity_poly.type
_entity_poly.pdbx_seq_one_letter_code
_entity_poly.pdbx_strand_id
1 'polypeptide(L)'
;MQKIIILVLLSSIMVSCDFSLKEEGGNLEPIARVNNSYLYKEDVSELVSEAVTKEDSAVLVQNYINNWATKQLFLDGALLNLSEEKQAGFDKLVAQYKTDLYTKAYIEA
;
A
#
# COMPACT_ATOMS: atom_id res chain seq x y z
N MET A 1 22.88 -43.61 2.79
CA MET A 1 22.89 -42.48 1.84
C MET A 1 21.47 -41.96 1.57
N GLN A 2 20.52 -42.79 1.12
CA GLN A 2 19.10 -42.38 0.93
C GLN A 2 18.44 -41.74 2.18
N LYS A 3 18.65 -42.30 3.38
CA LYS A 3 18.08 -41.75 4.62
C LYS A 3 18.62 -40.36 4.99
N ILE A 4 19.86 -40.07 4.60
CA ILE A 4 20.52 -38.77 4.85
C ILE A 4 19.97 -37.74 3.88
N ILE A 5 19.76 -38.11 2.61
CA ILE A 5 19.15 -37.23 1.59
C ILE A 5 17.72 -36.85 2.01
N ILE A 6 16.94 -37.80 2.52
CA ILE A 6 15.57 -37.54 3.03
C ILE A 6 15.60 -36.59 4.23
N LEU A 7 16.57 -36.74 5.14
CA LEU A 7 16.70 -35.89 6.31
C LEU A 7 17.08 -34.43 5.95
N VAL A 8 17.96 -34.26 4.96
CA VAL A 8 18.34 -32.94 4.43
C VAL A 8 17.17 -32.27 3.72
N LEU A 9 16.43 -33.03 2.88
CA LEU A 9 15.24 -32.53 2.18
C LEU A 9 14.12 -32.12 3.16
N LEU A 10 13.96 -32.85 4.27
CA LEU A 10 12.97 -32.51 5.30
C LEU A 10 13.37 -31.26 6.10
N SER A 11 14.67 -31.05 6.32
CA SER A 11 15.19 -29.85 7.00
C SER A 11 15.04 -28.58 6.16
N SER A 12 15.14 -28.68 4.83
CA SER A 12 14.99 -27.52 3.94
C SER A 12 13.56 -26.94 3.93
N ILE A 13 12.55 -27.74 4.29
CA ILE A 13 11.15 -27.27 4.34
C ILE A 13 10.93 -26.35 5.56
N MET A 14 11.75 -26.47 6.62
CA MET A 14 11.64 -25.62 7.81
C MET A 14 12.32 -24.26 7.68
N VAL A 15 13.12 -24.02 6.64
CA VAL A 15 13.85 -22.74 6.43
C VAL A 15 13.04 -21.76 5.56
N SER A 16 11.96 -22.21 4.91
CA SER A 16 11.14 -21.34 4.03
C SER A 16 10.13 -20.45 4.77
N CYS A 17 10.27 -20.27 6.09
CA CYS A 17 9.36 -19.48 6.90
C CYS A 17 10.02 -18.24 7.53
N ASP A 18 10.89 -17.57 6.79
CA ASP A 18 11.22 -16.17 7.07
C ASP A 18 10.24 -15.27 6.30
N PHE A 19 8.98 -15.22 6.78
CA PHE A 19 8.05 -14.13 6.41
C PHE A 19 8.45 -12.89 7.22
N SER A 20 9.61 -12.34 6.88
CA SER A 20 10.07 -11.04 7.38
C SER A 20 9.12 -9.98 6.86
N LEU A 21 8.16 -9.59 7.70
CA LEU A 21 7.54 -8.27 7.61
C LEU A 21 8.68 -7.26 7.71
N LYS A 22 9.09 -6.71 6.57
CA LYS A 22 10.02 -5.60 6.49
C LYS A 22 9.49 -4.44 7.35
N GLU A 23 10.01 -4.29 8.56
CA GLU A 23 10.13 -2.97 9.18
C GLU A 23 11.33 -2.27 8.54
N GLU A 24 11.16 -1.81 7.30
CA GLU A 24 12.14 -0.91 6.69
C GLU A 24 11.73 0.54 7.00
N GLY A 25 12.22 1.05 8.14
CA GLY A 25 12.51 2.46 8.32
C GLY A 25 11.42 3.32 8.96
N GLY A 26 11.72 3.84 10.14
CA GLY A 26 10.98 4.93 10.77
C GLY A 26 9.83 4.45 11.66
N ASN A 27 9.41 5.32 12.58
CA ASN A 27 8.32 5.12 13.54
C ASN A 27 6.93 5.11 12.86
N LEU A 28 6.85 4.54 11.65
CA LEU A 28 5.66 4.48 10.83
C LEU A 28 4.74 3.40 11.42
N GLU A 29 3.65 3.83 12.05
CA GLU A 29 2.65 2.94 12.65
C GLU A 29 1.59 2.59 11.59
N PRO A 30 1.61 1.40 10.95
CA PRO A 30 0.59 1.00 9.99
C PRO A 30 -0.72 0.72 10.73
N ILE A 31 -1.81 1.31 10.23
CA ILE A 31 -3.16 1.16 10.82
C ILE A 31 -4.09 0.29 9.96
N ALA A 32 -3.77 0.11 8.67
CA ALA A 32 -4.50 -0.77 7.76
C ALA A 32 -3.60 -1.27 6.62
N ARG A 33 -3.97 -2.40 6.01
CA ARG A 33 -3.22 -3.03 4.92
C ARG A 33 -4.18 -3.62 3.87
N VAL A 34 -3.88 -3.41 2.60
CA VAL A 34 -4.49 -4.12 1.46
C VAL A 34 -3.37 -4.67 0.59
N ASN A 35 -3.27 -6.00 0.47
CA ASN A 35 -2.20 -6.69 -0.27
C ASN A 35 -0.78 -6.20 0.13
N ASN A 36 -0.12 -5.43 -0.71
CA ASN A 36 1.22 -4.86 -0.50
C ASN A 36 1.19 -3.37 -0.13
N SER A 37 0.00 -2.76 -0.09
CA SER A 37 -0.21 -1.37 0.30
C SER A 37 -0.51 -1.27 1.79
N TYR A 38 0.10 -0.28 2.45
CA TYR A 38 -0.08 0.03 3.86
C TYR A 38 -0.61 1.46 4.00
N LEU A 39 -1.52 1.66 4.94
CA LEU A 39 -1.97 2.98 5.37
C LEU A 39 -1.35 3.27 6.73
N TYR A 40 -0.73 4.43 6.86
CA TYR A 40 -0.03 4.82 8.08
C TYR A 40 -0.86 5.79 8.91
N LYS A 41 -0.58 5.81 10.21
CA LYS A 41 -1.27 6.71 11.15
C LYS A 41 -1.12 8.19 10.78
N GLU A 42 0.04 8.58 10.25
CA GLU A 42 0.35 9.94 9.82
C GLU A 42 -0.66 10.42 8.75
N ASP A 43 -0.95 9.58 7.75
CA ASP A 43 -1.90 9.85 6.66
C ASP A 43 -3.35 10.11 7.15
N VAL A 44 -3.67 9.66 8.36
CA VAL A 44 -5.00 9.78 8.97
C VAL A 44 -5.03 10.85 10.05
N SER A 45 -3.91 11.12 10.71
CA SER A 45 -3.82 12.08 11.80
C SER A 45 -4.18 13.51 11.37
N GLU A 46 -3.94 13.87 10.12
CA GLU A 46 -4.29 15.18 9.55
C GLU A 46 -5.81 15.36 9.32
N LEU A 47 -6.58 14.27 9.29
CA LEU A 47 -8.03 14.31 9.03
C LEU A 47 -8.85 14.68 10.25
N VAL A 48 -8.32 14.47 11.45
CA VAL A 48 -9.02 14.68 12.72
C VAL A 48 -8.64 16.04 13.28
N SER A 49 -9.55 17.01 13.21
CA SER A 49 -9.36 18.31 13.87
C SER A 49 -9.72 18.23 15.36
N GLU A 50 -9.10 19.09 16.17
CA GLU A 50 -9.34 19.15 17.63
C GLU A 50 -10.81 19.44 18.01
N ALA A 51 -11.62 19.92 17.06
CA ALA A 51 -13.01 20.28 17.27
C ALA A 51 -13.99 19.09 17.22
N VAL A 52 -13.53 17.87 16.89
CA VAL A 52 -14.38 16.69 16.69
C VAL A 52 -14.46 15.86 17.98
N THR A 53 -15.64 15.36 18.32
CA THR A 53 -15.81 14.43 19.46
C THR A 53 -15.05 13.12 19.21
N LYS A 54 -14.77 12.34 20.26
CA LYS A 54 -14.04 11.06 20.09
C LYS A 54 -14.82 10.07 19.23
N GLU A 55 -16.13 10.01 19.42
CA GLU A 55 -17.04 9.12 18.73
C GLU A 55 -17.15 9.48 17.24
N ASP A 56 -17.33 10.78 16.94
CA ASP A 56 -17.40 11.26 15.56
C ASP A 56 -16.06 11.08 14.83
N SER A 57 -14.95 11.26 15.55
CA SER A 57 -13.60 11.04 15.04
C SER A 57 -13.37 9.57 14.67
N ALA A 58 -13.83 8.62 15.49
CA ALA A 58 -13.71 7.19 15.21
C ALA A 58 -14.49 6.79 13.94
N VAL A 59 -15.71 7.31 13.77
CA VAL A 59 -16.52 7.06 12.57
C VAL A 59 -15.87 7.67 11.33
N LEU A 60 -15.34 8.90 11.43
CA LEU A 60 -14.64 9.58 10.34
C LEU A 60 -13.42 8.77 9.89
N VAL A 61 -12.57 8.36 10.83
CA VAL A 61 -11.37 7.55 10.55
C VAL A 61 -11.76 6.21 9.93
N GLN A 62 -12.78 5.53 10.47
CA GLN A 62 -13.25 4.26 9.91
C GLN A 62 -13.73 4.41 8.46
N ASN A 63 -14.49 5.47 8.16
CA ASN A 63 -14.95 5.75 6.81
C ASN A 63 -13.79 6.05 5.86
N TYR A 64 -12.78 6.80 6.33
CA TYR A 64 -11.57 7.05 5.55
C TYR A 64 -10.83 5.74 5.22
N ILE A 65 -10.57 4.89 6.22
CA ILE A 65 -9.90 3.59 6.05
C ILE A 65 -10.68 2.72 5.07
N ASN A 66 -12.01 2.64 5.19
CA ASN A 66 -12.85 1.86 4.29
C ASN A 66 -12.79 2.36 2.85
N ASN A 67 -12.85 3.68 2.65
CA ASN A 67 -12.75 4.28 1.33
C ASN A 67 -11.35 4.08 0.71
N TRP A 68 -10.30 4.23 1.51
CA TRP A 68 -8.93 3.94 1.09
C TRP A 68 -8.78 2.48 0.65
N ALA A 69 -9.22 1.54 1.48
CA ALA A 69 -9.11 0.11 1.19
C ALA A 69 -9.91 -0.28 -0.07
N THR A 70 -11.12 0.27 -0.22
CA THR A 70 -11.96 0.06 -1.40
C THR A 70 -11.26 0.51 -2.68
N LYS A 71 -10.60 1.70 -2.66
CA LYS A 71 -9.83 2.19 -3.80
C LYS A 71 -8.65 1.28 -4.14
N GLN A 72 -7.94 0.76 -3.14
CA GLN A 72 -6.83 -0.18 -3.36
C GLN A 72 -7.32 -1.46 -4.03
N LEU A 73 -8.41 -2.06 -3.53
CA LEU A 73 -8.98 -3.26 -4.11
C LEU A 73 -9.46 -3.05 -5.56
N PHE A 74 -10.05 -1.89 -5.86
CA PHE A 74 -10.41 -1.56 -7.24
C PHE A 74 -9.20 -1.35 -8.15
N LEU A 75 -8.13 -0.73 -7.64
CA LEU A 75 -6.90 -0.57 -8.39
C LEU A 75 -6.26 -1.94 -8.69
N ASP A 76 -6.14 -2.81 -7.69
CA ASP A 76 -5.61 -4.17 -7.86
C ASP A 76 -6.45 -4.96 -8.87
N GLY A 77 -7.78 -4.86 -8.75
CA GLY A 77 -8.71 -5.45 -9.72
C GLY A 77 -8.51 -4.88 -11.14
N ALA A 78 -8.31 -3.58 -11.28
CA ALA A 78 -8.07 -2.95 -12.57
C ALA A 78 -6.74 -3.42 -13.19
N LEU A 79 -5.65 -3.49 -12.42
CA LEU A 79 -4.34 -3.94 -12.89
C LEU A 79 -4.35 -5.41 -13.33
N LEU A 80 -5.13 -6.26 -12.66
CA LEU A 80 -5.26 -7.66 -13.05
C LEU A 80 -6.12 -7.88 -14.31
N ASN A 81 -7.06 -6.98 -14.60
CA ASN A 81 -8.08 -7.20 -15.64
C ASN A 81 -7.93 -6.31 -16.88
N LEU A 82 -7.16 -5.21 -16.82
CA LEU A 82 -6.91 -4.35 -17.97
C LEU A 82 -5.80 -4.91 -18.86
N SER A 83 -5.92 -4.72 -20.18
CA SER A 83 -4.85 -5.08 -21.12
C SER A 83 -3.61 -4.22 -20.90
N GLU A 84 -2.43 -4.79 -21.18
CA GLU A 84 -1.14 -4.10 -21.06
C GLU A 84 -1.12 -2.77 -21.84
N GLU A 85 -1.71 -2.74 -23.04
CA GLU A 85 -1.81 -1.52 -23.85
C GLU A 85 -2.59 -0.40 -23.13
N LYS A 86 -3.70 -0.74 -22.46
CA LYS A 86 -4.49 0.23 -21.70
C LYS A 86 -3.74 0.72 -20.46
N GLN A 87 -3.06 -0.20 -19.76
CA GLN A 87 -2.24 0.15 -18.60
C GLN A 87 -1.11 1.10 -19.01
N ALA A 88 -0.38 0.78 -20.07
CA ALA A 88 0.66 1.65 -20.63
C ALA A 88 0.13 3.02 -21.07
N GLY A 89 -1.10 3.06 -21.60
CA GLY A 89 -1.80 4.31 -21.91
C GLY A 89 -2.03 5.18 -20.68
N PHE A 90 -2.50 4.59 -19.57
CA PHE A 90 -2.67 5.32 -18.30
C PHE A 90 -1.33 5.76 -17.70
N ASP A 91 -0.31 4.91 -17.72
CA ASP A 91 1.02 5.24 -17.20
C ASP A 91 1.63 6.45 -17.92
N LYS A 92 1.43 6.55 -19.24
CA LYS A 92 1.83 7.72 -20.02
C LYS A 92 1.11 9.00 -19.55
N LEU A 93 -0.19 8.92 -19.30
CA LEU A 93 -0.98 10.06 -18.81
C LEU A 93 -0.53 10.48 -17.40
N VAL A 94 -0.25 9.52 -16.51
CA VAL A 94 0.27 9.78 -15.16
C VAL A 94 1.63 10.48 -15.23
N ALA A 95 2.53 10.01 -16.11
CA ALA A 95 3.85 10.64 -16.30
C ALA A 95 3.74 12.07 -16.84
N GLN A 96 2.81 12.31 -17.77
CA GLN A 96 2.54 13.65 -18.28
C GLN A 96 1.98 14.56 -17.18
N TYR A 97 0.98 14.11 -16.43
CA TYR A 97 0.39 14.88 -15.35
C TYR A 97 1.41 15.25 -14.26
N LYS A 98 2.31 14.32 -13.91
CA LYS A 98 3.44 14.61 -13.03
C LYS A 98 4.32 15.73 -13.58
N THR A 99 4.66 15.69 -14.86
CA THR A 99 5.47 16.74 -15.50
C THR A 99 4.78 18.09 -15.44
N ASP A 100 3.48 18.12 -15.74
CA ASP A 100 2.67 19.34 -15.75
C ASP A 100 2.59 19.97 -14.35
N LEU A 101 2.37 19.17 -13.30
CA LEU A 101 2.33 19.64 -11.92
C LEU A 101 3.62 20.34 -11.50
N TYR A 102 4.77 19.72 -11.76
CA TYR A 102 6.07 20.27 -11.35
C TYR A 102 6.44 21.51 -12.17
N THR A 103 6.19 21.47 -13.48
CA THR A 103 6.48 22.62 -14.35
C THR A 103 5.64 23.82 -13.96
N LYS A 104 4.35 23.61 -13.69
CA LYS A 104 3.45 24.65 -13.22
C LYS A 104 3.91 25.23 -11.89
N ALA A 105 4.21 24.38 -10.90
CA ALA A 105 4.69 24.83 -9.60
C ALA A 105 6.00 25.64 -9.70
N TYR A 106 6.89 25.31 -10.63
CA TYR A 106 8.13 26.05 -10.86
C TYR A 106 7.90 27.41 -11.53
N ILE A 107 6.97 27.51 -12.49
CA ILE A 107 6.66 28.77 -13.19
C ILE A 107 5.93 29.77 -12.28
N GLU A 108 5.10 29.26 -11.36
CA GLU A 108 4.29 30.09 -10.44
C GLU A 108 5.04 30.50 -9.15
N ALA A 109 6.22 29.93 -8.89
CA ALA A 109 7.08 30.27 -7.75
C ALA A 109 7.84 31.59 -7.97
#